data_AF-A0A1B7MJK5-F1
#
_entry.id   AF-A0A1B7MJK5-F1
#
_cell.length_a   1.000
_cell.length_b   1.000
_cell.length_c   1.000
_cell.angle_alpha   90.00
_cell.angle_beta   90.00
_cell.angle_gamma   90.00
#
_symmetry.space_group_name_H-M   'P 1'
#
loop_
_entity.id
_entity.type
_entity.pdbx_description
1 polymer ?
#
loop_
_entity_poly.entity_id
_entity_poly.type
_entity_poly.pdbx_seq_one_letter_code
_entity_poly.pdbx_strand_id
1 'polypeptide(L)' 'ELQKLLGKRTVKKMTEARAEIILRIEHDQLAHMHDHDPKVIWEMLAQLHRVRGLGTRMAL' A
#
# COMPACT_ATOMS: atom_id res chain seq x y z
N GLU A 1 15.17 -9.70 25.80
CA GLU A 1 15.86 -9.07 24.65
C GLU A 1 15.34 -9.53 23.28
N LEU A 2 15.16 -10.84 23.04
CA LEU A 2 14.63 -11.42 21.80
C LEU A 2 13.33 -10.78 21.26
N GLN A 3 12.33 -10.54 22.12
CA GLN A 3 11.06 -9.93 21.71
C GLN A 3 11.23 -8.51 21.14
N LYS A 4 12.15 -7.70 21.69
CA LYS A 4 12.47 -6.36 21.16
C LYS A 4 13.11 -6.44 19.77
N LEU A 5 14.02 -7.40 19.56
CA LEU A 5 14.65 -7.61 18.25
C LEU A 5 13.66 -8.08 17.18
N LEU A 6 12.74 -8.98 17.55
CA LEU A 6 11.65 -9.41 16.68
C LEU A 6 10.74 -8.25 16.31
N GLY A 7 10.34 -7.42 17.28
CA GLY A 7 9.56 -6.21 17.01
C GLY A 7 10.25 -5.24 16.03
N LYS A 8 11.55 -4.97 16.25
CA LYS A 8 12.35 -4.13 15.34
C LYS A 8 12.44 -4.73 13.92
N ARG A 9 12.61 -6.05 13.81
CA ARG A 9 12.63 -6.74 12.51
C ARG A 9 11.29 -6.62 11.79
N THR A 10 10.18 -6.73 12.52
CA THR A 10 8.83 -6.53 11.97
C THR A 10 8.62 -5.10 11.49
N VAL A 11 9.03 -4.10 12.27
CA VAL A 11 8.96 -2.68 11.86
C VAL A 11 9.76 -2.44 10.58
N LYS A 12 11.00 -2.97 10.50
CA LYS A 12 11.82 -2.84 9.29
C LYS A 12 11.12 -3.41 8.06
N LYS A 13 10.56 -4.62 8.16
CA LYS A 13 9.81 -5.27 7.07
C LYS A 13 8.59 -4.46 6.65
N MET A 14 7.85 -3.88 7.60
CA MET A 14 6.69 -3.04 7.28
C MET A 14 7.10 -1.77 6.54
N THR A 15 8.20 -1.12 6.96
CA THR A 15 8.74 0.05 6.26
C THR A 15 9.19 -0.29 4.85
N GLU A 16 9.89 -1.42 4.67
CA GLU A 16 10.32 -1.91 3.35
C GLU A 16 9.12 -2.18 2.44
N ALA A 17 8.10 -2.90 2.92
CA ALA A 17 6.89 -3.18 2.16
C ALA A 17 6.13 -1.90 1.79
N ARG A 18 6.03 -0.93 2.70
CA ARG A 18 5.42 0.38 2.40
C ARG A 18 6.19 1.13 1.31
N ALA A 19 7.52 1.16 1.41
CA ALA A 19 8.36 1.81 0.40
C ALA A 19 8.21 1.14 -0.97
N GLU A 20 8.18 -0.19 -1.01
CA GLU A 20 7.98 -0.93 -2.25
C GLU A 20 6.62 -0.65 -2.89
N ILE A 21 5.54 -0.54 -2.08
CA ILE A 21 4.22 -0.14 -2.59
C ILE A 21 4.29 1.27 -3.20
N ILE A 22 4.86 2.25 -2.50
CA ILE A 22 4.96 3.64 -2.99
C ILE A 22 5.77 3.73 -4.29
N LEU A 23 6.80 2.90 -4.46
CA LEU A 23 7.60 2.87 -5.69
C LEU A 23 6.87 2.24 -6.89
N ARG A 24 5.77 1.51 -6.68
CA ARG A 24 5.06 0.74 -7.72
C ARG A 24 3.70 1.32 -8.10
N ILE A 25 3.29 2.45 -7.51
CA ILE A 25 2.01 3.11 -7.80
C ILE A 25 2.19 4.29 -8.75
N GLU A 26 1.08 4.70 -9.37
CA GLU A 26 1.03 5.89 -10.20
C GLU A 26 1.03 7.17 -9.36
N HIS A 27 1.45 8.28 -9.97
CA HIS A 27 1.58 9.57 -9.29
C HIS A 27 0.26 10.07 -8.67
N ASP A 28 -0.87 9.75 -9.31
CA ASP A 28 -2.20 10.13 -8.86
C ASP A 28 -2.69 9.29 -7.66
N GLN A 29 -2.03 8.18 -7.34
CA GLN A 29 -2.37 7.30 -6.22
C GLN A 29 -1.61 7.67 -4.94
N LEU A 30 -0.54 8.47 -5.03
CA LEU A 30 0.30 8.89 -3.89
C LEU A 30 -0.51 9.58 -2.79
N ALA A 31 -1.54 10.35 -3.15
CA ALA A 31 -2.42 11.04 -2.20
C ALA A 31 -3.17 10.08 -1.25
N HIS A 32 -3.23 8.79 -1.59
CA HIS A 32 -3.89 7.77 -0.79
C HIS A 32 -2.91 6.98 0.11
N MET A 33 -1.61 7.27 0.08
CA MET A 33 -0.54 6.50 0.73
C MET A 33 -0.13 7.03 2.11
N HIS A 34 -1.08 7.55 2.89
CA HIS A 34 -0.80 8.18 4.18
C HIS A 34 -0.70 7.18 5.34
N ASP A 35 -1.23 5.96 5.19
CA ASP A 35 -1.16 4.96 6.25
C ASP A 35 0.27 4.42 6.42
N HIS A 36 0.58 3.95 7.62
CA HIS A 36 1.84 3.31 7.95
C HIS A 36 1.80 1.79 7.78
N ASP A 37 0.60 1.18 7.84
CA ASP A 37 0.39 -0.25 7.62
C ASP A 37 0.30 -0.54 6.11
N PRO A 38 1.29 -1.27 5.54
CA PRO A 38 1.28 -1.65 4.12
C PRO A 38 0.02 -2.41 3.69
N LYS A 39 -0.62 -3.14 4.61
CA LYS A 39 -1.83 -3.92 4.31
C LYS A 39 -3.02 -3.00 4.03
N VAL A 40 -3.19 -1.97 4.84
CA VAL A 40 -4.28 -0.98 4.67
C VAL A 40 -4.10 -0.25 3.34
N ILE A 41 -2.86 0.13 3.03
CA ILE A 41 -2.51 0.76 1.75
C ILE A 41 -2.86 -0.17 0.58
N TRP A 42 -2.50 -1.44 0.68
CA TRP A 42 -2.79 -2.44 -0.36
C TRP A 42 -4.29 -2.64 -0.59
N GLU A 43 -5.08 -2.72 0.47
CA GLU A 43 -6.54 -2.86 0.38
C GLU A 43 -7.19 -1.62 -0.28
N MET A 44 -6.72 -0.42 0.04
CA MET A 44 -7.16 0.82 -0.60
C MET A 44 -6.84 0.82 -2.11
N LEU A 45 -5.62 0.43 -2.49
CA LEU A 45 -5.23 0.33 -3.91
C LEU A 45 -6.08 -0.67 -4.68
N ALA A 46 -6.38 -1.82 -4.08
CA ALA A 46 -7.26 -2.82 -4.69
C ALA A 46 -8.66 -2.27 -4.98
N GLN A 47 -9.21 -1.44 -4.08
CA GLN A 47 -10.50 -0.78 -4.28
C GLN A 47 -10.43 0.27 -5.41
N LEU A 48 -9.40 1.13 -5.41
CA LEU A 48 -9.22 2.15 -6.44
C LEU A 48 -9.07 1.54 -7.83
N HIS A 49 -8.29 0.48 -7.97
CA HIS A 49 -8.14 -0.24 -9.24
C HIS A 49 -9.44 -0.90 -9.71
N ARG A 50 -10.21 -1.49 -8.79
CA ARG A 50 -11.53 -2.06 -9.11
C ARG A 50 -12.50 -0.99 -9.63
N VAL A 51 -12.53 0.18 -8.99
CA VAL A 51 -13.38 1.31 -9.40
C VAL A 51 -12.94 1.86 -10.76
N ARG A 52 -11.63 2.09 -10.98
CA ARG A 52 -11.11 2.52 -12.29
C ARG A 52 -11.46 1.52 -13.39
N GLY A 53 -11.22 0.23 -13.15
CA GLY A 53 -11.56 -0.82 -14.12
C GLY A 53 -13.05 -0.89 -14.44
N LEU A 54 -13.92 -0.61 -13.47
CA LEU A 54 -15.37 -0.50 -13.70
C LEU A 54 -15.72 0.74 -14.53
N GLY A 55 -15.17 1.91 -14.18
CA GLY A 55 -15.38 3.16 -14.90
C GLY A 55 -14.95 3.08 -16.36
N THR A 56 -13.78 2.49 -16.64
CA THR A 56 -13.29 2.25 -18.00
C THR A 56 -14.23 1.34 -18.80
N ARG A 57 -14.80 0.31 -18.16
CA ARG A 57 -15.74 -0.62 -18.83
C ARG A 57 -17.12 -0.01 -19.09
N MET A 58 -17.55 0.97 -18.28
CA MET A 58 -18.82 1.68 -18.50
C MET A 58 -18.69 2.83 -19.49
N ALA A 59 -17.48 3.34 -19.73
CA ALA A 59 -17.19 4.39 -20.69
C ALA A 59 -16.91 3.87 -22.11
N LEU A 60 -16.79 2.54 -22.28
CA LEU A 60 -16.75 1.83 -23.56
C LEU A 60 -18.17 1.46 -24.01
#